data_AF-A0A834VZZ4-F1
#
_entry.id   AF-A0A834VZZ4-F1
#
_cell.length_a   1.000
_cell.length_b   1.000
_cell.length_c   1.000
_cell.angle_alpha   90.00
_cell.angle_beta   90.00
_cell.angle_gamma   90.00
#
_symmetry.space_group_name_H-M   'P 1'
#
loop_
_entity.id
_entity.type
_entity.pdbx_description
1 polymer ?
#
loop_
_entity_poly.entity_id
_entity_poly.type
_entity_poly.pdbx_seq_one_letter_code
_entity_poly.pdbx_strand_id
1 'polypeptide(L)' 'MAPTSLIVTNTPSQDLALTNLAFCSSSDLQNFAVAGSHNTFLALVGDTFVFSLAYPFRIC' A
#
# COMPACT_ATOMS: atom_id res chain seq x y z
N MET A 1 -7.14 -15.87 5.65
CA MET A 1 -6.79 -14.48 6.03
C MET A 1 -8.08 -13.72 6.26
N ALA A 2 -8.27 -13.16 7.45
CA ALA A 2 -9.34 -12.18 7.66
C ALA A 2 -8.95 -10.86 6.95
N PRO A 3 -9.91 -10.11 6.40
CA PRO A 3 -9.61 -8.81 5.80
C PRO A 3 -9.08 -7.86 6.89
N THR A 4 -7.87 -7.34 6.69
CA THR A 4 -7.32 -6.27 7.53
C THR A 4 -8.00 -4.97 7.16
N SER A 5 -8.87 -4.47 8.03
CA SER A 5 -9.55 -3.18 7.83
C SER A 5 -8.63 -2.03 8.20
N LEU A 6 -8.36 -1.13 7.24
CA LEU A 6 -7.68 0.14 7.50
C LEU A 6 -8.71 1.27 7.63
N ILE A 7 -8.38 2.29 8.44
CA ILE A 7 -9.19 3.50 8.58
C ILE A 7 -8.72 4.52 7.52
N VAL A 8 -9.65 5.00 6.70
CA VAL A 8 -9.37 6.05 5.71
C VAL A 8 -9.20 7.39 6.42
N THR A 9 -8.13 8.13 6.08
CA THR A 9 -7.84 9.46 6.64
C THR A 9 -7.46 10.43 5.52
N ASN A 10 -7.32 11.72 5.84
CA ASN A 10 -6.84 12.72 4.88
C ASN A 10 -5.42 12.40 4.38
N THR A 11 -5.13 12.78 3.13
CA THR A 11 -3.79 12.68 2.56
C THR A 11 -2.79 13.50 3.39
N PRO A 12 -1.57 12.98 3.68
CA PRO A 12 -0.66 13.62 4.64
C PRO A 12 -0.15 15.02 4.25
N SER A 13 -0.13 15.34 2.96
CA SER A 13 0.27 16.64 2.43
C SER A 13 -0.46 16.94 1.11
N GLN A 14 -0.66 18.22 0.81
CA GLN A 14 -1.30 18.68 -0.43
C GLN A 14 -0.49 18.31 -1.67
N ASP A 15 0.85 18.36 -1.60
CA ASP A 15 1.71 17.96 -2.73
C ASP A 15 1.53 16.48 -3.08
N LEU A 16 1.24 15.65 -2.08
CA LEU A 16 1.02 14.22 -2.24
C LEU A 16 -0.36 13.90 -2.80
N ALA A 17 -1.34 14.79 -2.63
CA ALA A 17 -2.69 14.61 -3.18
C ALA A 17 -2.69 14.58 -4.71
N LEU A 18 -1.73 15.23 -5.36
CA LEU A 18 -1.59 15.28 -6.81
C LEU A 18 -1.01 13.98 -7.41
N THR A 19 -0.50 13.07 -6.58
CA THR A 19 0.15 11.83 -7.06
C THR A 19 -0.84 10.72 -7.40
N ASN A 20 -2.12 10.87 -7.00
CA ASN A 20 -3.15 9.83 -7.14
C ASN A 20 -2.77 8.49 -6.47
N LEU A 21 -1.99 8.55 -5.38
CA LEU A 21 -1.57 7.39 -4.60
C LEU A 21 -2.36 7.27 -3.29
N ALA A 22 -2.58 6.04 -2.85
CA ALA A 22 -3.02 5.75 -1.49
C ALA A 22 -1.79 5.62 -0.57
N PHE A 23 -1.77 6.38 0.52
CA PHE A 23 -0.69 6.36 1.50
C PHE A 23 -1.10 5.53 2.72
N CYS A 24 -0.19 4.68 3.20
CA CYS A 24 -0.36 3.89 4.43
C CYS A 24 0.96 3.84 5.20
N SER A 25 0.93 3.34 6.44
CA SER A 25 2.16 3.17 7.22
C SER A 25 3.00 2.01 6.69
N SER A 26 4.32 2.09 6.86
CA SER A 26 5.22 1.00 6.45
C SER A 26 4.97 -0.31 7.22
N SER A 27 4.46 -0.23 8.45
CA SER A 27 4.02 -1.38 9.24
C SER A 27 2.80 -2.07 8.63
N ASP A 28 1.89 -1.30 8.02
CA ASP A 28 0.68 -1.85 7.41
C ASP A 28 0.96 -2.56 6.08
N LEU A 29 2.08 -2.26 5.41
CA LEU A 29 2.47 -2.94 4.17
C LEU A 29 2.57 -4.45 4.34
N GLN A 30 3.06 -4.94 5.49
CA GLN A 30 3.19 -6.36 5.77
C GLN A 30 1.85 -7.12 5.71
N ASN A 31 0.73 -6.43 5.96
CA ASN A 31 -0.61 -7.00 5.85
C ASN A 31 -1.00 -7.31 4.39
N PHE A 32 -0.34 -6.66 3.43
CA PHE A 32 -0.57 -6.81 2.00
C PHE A 32 0.48 -7.72 1.33
N ALA A 33 1.34 -8.38 2.11
CA ALA A 33 2.39 -9.23 1.55
C ALA A 33 1.81 -10.38 0.72
N VAL A 34 2.32 -10.54 -0.51
CA VAL A 34 1.93 -11.65 -1.37
C VAL A 34 2.63 -12.91 -0.88
N ALA A 35 1.84 -13.94 -0.52
CA ALA A 35 2.37 -15.21 -0.06
C ALA A 35 3.37 -15.79 -1.08
N GLY A 36 4.59 -16.10 -0.63
CA GLY A 36 5.67 -16.62 -1.48
C GLY A 36 6.49 -15.57 -2.21
N SER A 37 6.19 -14.28 -2.07
CA SER A 37 7.04 -13.21 -2.60
C SER A 37 7.80 -12.48 -1.49
N HIS A 38 9.11 -12.29 -1.68
CA HIS A 38 9.90 -11.42 -0.82
C HIS A 38 9.70 -9.97 -1.28
N ASN A 39 9.11 -9.13 -0.42
CA ASN A 39 8.92 -7.68 -0.61
C ASN A 39 7.91 -7.23 -1.69
N THR A 40 7.02 -8.10 -2.14
CA THR A 40 5.86 -7.66 -2.95
C THR A 40 4.64 -7.50 -2.06
N PHE A 41 4.03 -6.32 -2.10
CA PHE A 41 2.77 -6.06 -1.41
C PHE A 41 1.68 -5.66 -2.41
N LEU A 42 0.53 -6.33 -2.33
CA LEU A 42 -0.65 -6.07 -3.15
C LEU A 42 -1.83 -5.76 -2.23
N ALA A 43 -2.39 -4.57 -2.37
CA ALA A 43 -3.59 -4.17 -1.65
C ALA A 43 -4.81 -4.26 -2.57
N LEU A 44 -5.90 -4.86 -2.08
CA LEU A 44 -7.21 -4.76 -2.72
C LEU A 44 -7.88 -3.47 -2.24
N VAL A 45 -8.07 -2.52 -3.16
CA VAL A 45 -8.76 -1.25 -2.89
C VAL A 45 -10.02 -1.20 -3.76
N GLY A 46 -11.19 -1.33 -3.12
CA GLY A 46 -12.45 -1.57 -3.83
C GLY A 46 -12.35 -2.86 -4.64
N ASP A 47 -12.53 -2.75 -5.97
CA ASP A 47 -12.45 -3.87 -6.91
C ASP A 47 -11.12 -3.91 -7.71
N THR A 48 -10.11 -3.14 -7.27
CA THR A 48 -8.83 -3.00 -7.99
C THR A 48 -7.64 -3.46 -7.13
N PHE A 49 -6.65 -4.08 -7.77
CA PHE A 49 -5.38 -4.45 -7.13
C PHE A 49 -4.36 -3.32 -7.32
N VAL A 50 -3.80 -2.82 -6.21
CA VAL A 50 -2.80 -1.76 -6.20
C VAL A 50 -1.45 -2.33 -5.79
N PHE A 51 -0.41 -2.02 -6.57
CA PHE A 51 0.98 -2.41 -6.29
C PHE A 51 1.65 -1.37 -5.40
N SER A 52 2.25 -1.82 -4.30
CA SER A 52 3.00 -0.93 -3.39
C SER A 52 4.35 -0.54 -3.97
N LEU A 53 4.66 0.76 -4.01
CA LEU A 53 5.99 1.27 -4.33
C LEU A 53 6.74 1.59 -3.03
N ALA A 54 7.87 0.94 -2.79
CA ALA A 54 8.74 1.26 -1.65
C ALA A 54 9.93 2.12 -2.13
N TYR A 55 10.14 3.29 -1.52
CA TYR A 55 11.31 4.14 -1.78
C TYR A 55 12.40 3.93 -0.71
N PRO A 56 13.70 3.90 -1.06
CA PRO A 56 14.25 3.95 -2.41
C PRO A 56 13.91 2.69 -3.19
N PHE A 57 13.44 2.86 -4.43
CA PHE A 57 12.93 1.78 -5.29
C PHE A 57 13.92 0.62 -5.35
N ARG A 58 13.64 -0.46 -4.62
CA ARG A 58 14.27 -1.77 -4.83
C ARG A 58 13.21 -2.71 -5.35
N ILE A 59 13.11 -2.75 -6.68
CA ILE A 59 12.50 -3.86 -7.40
C ILE A 59 13.53 -4.98 -7.33
N CYS A 60 13.28 -5.99 -6.50
CA CYS A 60 13.94 -7.29 -6.57
C CYS A 60 12.94 -8.29 -7.14
#